data_AF-A0A7V9D3Q8-F1
#
_entry.id   AF-A0A7V9D3Q8-F1
#
_cell.length_a   1.000
_cell.length_b   1.000
_cell.length_c   1.000
_cell.angle_alpha   90.00
_cell.angle_beta   90.00
_cell.angle_gamma   90.00
#
_symmetry.space_group_name_H-M   'P 1'
#
loop_
_entity.id
_entity.type
_entity.pdbx_description
1 polymer ?
#
loop_
_entity_poly.entity_id
_entity_poly.type
_entity_poly.pdbx_seq_one_letter_code
_entity_poly.pdbx_strand_id
1 'polypeptide(L)' 'QDLWDRCVTLLAHNPEARRVEVNLAGLGRVDLSGMLALQGFVQDAQAGGIDVVIVDVPPQTKRLVRDVLGDED' A
#
# COMPACT_ATOMS: atom_id res chain seq x y z
N GLN A 1 8.20 4.81 12.36
CA GLN A 1 8.73 3.79 11.45
C GLN A 1 7.93 3.94 10.18
N ASP A 2 8.62 4.08 9.06
CA ASP A 2 7.98 4.36 7.79
C ASP A 2 7.49 3.03 7.18
N LEU A 3 6.50 3.10 6.29
CA LEU A 3 5.80 1.93 5.74
C LEU A 3 6.77 0.90 5.14
N TRP A 4 7.79 1.38 4.43
CA TRP A 4 8.79 0.54 3.78
C TRP A 4 9.60 -0.30 4.77
N ASP A 5 10.19 0.34 5.79
CA ASP A 5 10.98 -0.35 6.82
C ASP A 5 10.16 -1.44 7.52
N ARG A 6 8.88 -1.17 7.76
CA ARG A 6 7.99 -2.13 8.39
C ARG A 6 7.71 -3.31 7.46
N CYS A 7 7.46 -3.07 6.18
CA CYS A 7 7.26 -4.11 5.17
C CYS A 7 8.49 -5.02 5.05
N VAL A 8 9.68 -4.44 4.88
CA VAL A 8 10.94 -5.18 4.79
C VAL A 8 11.18 -6.02 6.04
N THR A 9 10.91 -5.47 7.22
CA THR A 9 11.00 -6.22 8.47
C THR A 9 10.05 -7.42 8.44
N LEU A 10 8.80 -7.25 8.04
CA LEU A 10 7.83 -8.34 8.00
C LEU A 10 8.20 -9.41 6.98
N LEU A 11 8.63 -9.03 5.78
CA LEU A 11 9.07 -9.96 4.74
C LEU A 11 10.34 -10.72 5.14
N ALA A 12 11.29 -10.08 5.82
CA ALA A 12 12.48 -10.75 6.34
C ALA A 12 12.14 -11.85 7.35
N HIS A 13 11.06 -11.70 8.12
CA HIS A 13 10.59 -12.71 9.07
C HIS A 13 9.65 -13.76 8.43
N ASN A 14 9.15 -13.51 7.21
CA ASN A 14 8.22 -14.38 6.49
C ASN A 14 8.66 -14.49 5.01
N PRO A 15 9.81 -15.15 4.72
CA PRO A 15 10.42 -15.15 3.39
C PRO A 15 9.57 -15.85 2.31
N GLU A 16 8.59 -16.66 2.71
CA GLU A 16 7.62 -17.31 1.83
C GLU A 16 6.43 -16.43 1.47
N ALA A 17 6.27 -15.26 2.12
CA ALA A 17 5.18 -14.35 1.84
C ALA A 17 5.28 -13.84 0.40
N ARG A 18 4.17 -13.97 -0.33
CA ARG A 18 4.04 -13.51 -1.72
C ARG A 18 3.07 -12.34 -1.87
N ARG A 19 2.40 -11.96 -0.79
CA ARG A 19 1.36 -10.96 -0.78
C ARG A 19 1.44 -10.10 0.47
N VAL A 20 1.28 -8.79 0.30
CA VAL A 20 1.22 -7.80 1.37
C VAL A 20 -0.11 -7.06 1.26
N GLU A 21 -0.84 -7.04 2.37
CA GLU A 21 -2.07 -6.26 2.48
C GLU A 21 -1.78 -4.96 3.21
N VAL A 22 -2.03 -3.83 2.54
CA VAL A 22 -1.88 -2.49 3.12
C VAL A 22 -3.25 -2.01 3.55
N ASN A 23 -3.47 -2.02 4.85
CA ASN A 23 -4.72 -1.58 5.45
C ASN A 23 -4.72 -0.05 5.63
N LEU A 24 -5.68 0.62 4.99
CA LEU A 24 -5.87 2.08 5.07
C LEU A 24 -6.92 2.51 6.11
N ALA A 25 -7.46 1.58 6.89
CA ALA A 25 -8.36 1.88 8.00
C ALA A 25 -7.68 2.79 9.02
N GLY A 26 -8.45 3.72 9.57
CA GLY A 26 -7.95 4.66 10.57
C GLY A 26 -7.09 5.80 10.02
N LEU A 27 -6.81 5.82 8.71
CA LEU A 27 -6.28 7.02 8.07
C LEU A 27 -7.36 8.11 8.04
N GLY A 28 -7.03 9.28 8.59
CA GLY A 28 -7.93 10.44 8.59
C GLY A 28 -8.04 11.05 7.19
N ARG A 29 -7.27 12.11 6.95
CA ARG A 29 -7.15 12.72 5.62
C ARG A 29 -5.84 12.28 4.99
N VAL A 30 -5.92 11.69 3.80
CA VAL A 30 -4.74 11.45 2.98
C VAL A 30 -4.67 12.49 1.88
N ASP A 31 -3.52 13.13 1.72
CA ASP A 31 -3.25 14.03 0.62
C ASP A 31 -2.58 13.31 -0.56
N LEU A 32 -2.42 14.04 -1.66
CA LEU A 32 -1.81 13.51 -2.87
C LEU A 32 -0.39 13.01 -2.64
N SER A 33 0.42 13.71 -1.82
CA SER A 33 1.79 13.28 -1.52
C SER A 33 1.82 11.92 -0.81
N GLY A 34 0.94 11.71 0.16
CA GLY A 34 0.80 10.43 0.85
C GLY A 34 0.39 9.30 -0.10
N MET A 35 -0.50 9.57 -1.05
CA MET A 35 -0.88 8.58 -2.06
C MET A 35 0.23 8.29 -3.08
N LEU A 36 0.98 9.30 -3.52
CA LEU A 36 2.11 9.08 -4.43
C LEU A 36 3.23 8.27 -3.75
N ALA A 37 3.46 8.49 -2.45
CA ALA A 37 4.38 7.66 -1.67
C ALA A 37 3.90 6.20 -1.59
N LEU A 38 2.59 5.99 -1.37
CA LEU A 38 1.99 4.65 -1.39
C LEU A 38 2.09 4.01 -2.79
N GLN A 39 1.92 4.79 -3.86
CA GLN A 39 2.09 4.32 -5.23
C GLN A 39 3.51 3.81 -5.49
N GLY A 40 4.53 4.60 -5.08
CA GLY A 40 5.93 4.17 -5.18
C GLY A 40 6.19 2.88 -4.41
N PHE A 41 5.67 2.79 -3.17
CA PHE A 41 5.74 1.56 -2.37
C PHE A 41 5.14 0.34 -3.10
N VAL A 42 3.94 0.49 -3.67
CA VAL A 42 3.25 -0.59 -4.40
C VAL A 42 4.07 -1.02 -5.61
N GLN A 43 4.55 -0.06 -6.40
CA GLN A 43 5.35 -0.32 -7.59
C GLN A 43 6.66 -1.05 -7.26
N ASP A 44 7.37 -0.61 -6.22
CA ASP A 44 8.63 -1.22 -5.79
C ASP A 44 8.42 -2.65 -5.27
N ALA A 45 7.36 -2.88 -4.48
CA ALA A 45 7.02 -4.21 -3.98
C ALA A 45 6.63 -5.17 -5.12
N GLN A 46 5.80 -4.71 -6.06
CA GLN A 46 5.40 -5.48 -7.24
C GLN A 46 6.58 -5.79 -8.16
N ALA A 47 7.50 -4.84 -8.35
CA ALA A 47 8.75 -5.07 -9.08
C ALA A 47 9.63 -6.14 -8.40
N GLY A 48 9.55 -6.26 -7.08
CA GLY A 48 10.16 -7.34 -6.29
C GLY A 48 9.41 -8.68 -6.32
N GLY A 49 8.29 -8.79 -7.06
CA GLY A 49 7.48 -9.99 -7.15
C GLY A 49 6.52 -10.22 -5.98
N ILE A 50 6.27 -9.18 -5.18
CA ILE A 50 5.29 -9.21 -4.09
C ILE A 50 3.96 -8.64 -4.60
N ASP A 51 2.90 -9.42 -4.49
CA ASP A 51 1.54 -8.94 -4.72
C ASP A 51 1.15 -7.94 -3.62
N VAL A 52 0.58 -6.81 -3.98
CA VAL A 52 0.17 -5.78 -3.00
C VAL A 52 -1.29 -5.47 -3.19
N VAL A 53 -2.05 -5.59 -2.11
CA VAL A 53 -3.49 -5.31 -2.11
C VAL A 53 -3.80 -4.24 -1.08
N ILE A 54 -4.57 -3.23 -1.50
CA ILE A 54 -5.03 -2.17 -0.62
C ILE A 54 -6.37 -2.59 -0.04
N VAL A 55 -6.50 -2.57 1.29
CA VAL A 55 -7.72 -2.99 1.99
C VAL A 55 -8.24 -1.91 2.92
N ASP A 56 -9.54 -1.98 3.23
CA ASP A 56 -10.25 -1.07 4.14
C ASP A 56 -10.09 0.42 3.81
N VAL A 57 -10.14 0.76 2.51
CA VAL A 57 -10.03 2.14 2.03
C VAL A 57 -11.19 3.00 2.55
N PRO A 58 -10.93 4.09 3.30
CA PRO A 58 -11.97 4.99 3.77
C PRO A 58 -12.76 5.60 2.59
N PRO A 59 -14.09 5.79 2.71
CA PRO A 59 -14.94 6.27 1.61
C PRO A 59 -14.44 7.57 0.96
N GLN A 60 -13.93 8.51 1.76
CA GLN A 60 -13.39 9.79 1.30
C GLN A 60 -12.10 9.65 0.48
N THR A 61 -11.38 8.54 0.64
CA THR A 61 -10.06 8.30 0.01
C THR A 61 -10.19 7.42 -1.22
N LYS A 62 -11.31 6.70 -1.40
CA LYS A 62 -11.54 5.77 -2.52
C LYS A 62 -11.26 6.39 -3.89
N ARG A 63 -11.73 7.61 -4.14
CA ARG A 63 -11.48 8.30 -5.41
C ARG A 63 -9.98 8.53 -5.64
N LEU A 64 -9.28 9.03 -4.64
CA LEU A 64 -7.85 9.32 -4.76
C LEU A 64 -7.03 8.03 -4.92
N VAL A 65 -7.39 6.97 -4.21
CA VAL A 65 -6.78 5.64 -4.37
C VAL A 65 -6.98 5.11 -5.78
N ARG A 66 -8.20 5.19 -6.33
CA ARG A 66 -8.48 4.79 -7.72
C ARG A 66 -7.67 5.61 -8.72
N ASP A 67 -7.66 6.92 -8.55
CA ASP A 67 -6.98 7.85 -9.47
C ASP A 67 -5.45 7.65 -9.47
N VAL A 68 -4.86 7.23 -8.35
CA VAL A 68 -3.40 7.09 -8.19
C VAL A 68 -2.91 5.66 -8.35
N LEU A 69 -3.59 4.68 -7.75
CA LEU A 69 -3.15 3.28 -7.72
C LEU A 69 -3.76 2.43 -8.84
N GLY A 70 -4.81 2.91 -9.51
CA GLY A 70 -5.47 2.18 -10.59
C GLY A 70 -6.19 0.91 -10.14
N ASP A 71 -6.45 0.77 -8.84
CA ASP A 71 -7.18 -0.37 -8.27
C ASP A 71 -8.65 -0.30 -8.75
N GLU A 72 -9.04 -1.22 -9.63
CA GLU A 72 -10.42 -1.45 -10.02
C GLU A 72 -11.03 -2.44 -9.01
N ASP A 73 -12.18 -2.05 -8.42
CA ASP A 73 -12.89 -2.78 -7.35
C ASP A 73 -12.95 -4.32 -7.55
#